data_AF-A0A357N3W5-F1
#
_entry.id   AF-A0A357N3W5-F1
#
_cell.length_a   1.000
_cell.length_b   1.000
_cell.length_c   1.000
_cell.angle_alpha   90.00
_cell.angle_beta   90.00
_cell.angle_gamma   90.00
#
_symmetry.space_group_name_H-M   'P 1'
#
loop_
_entity.id
_entity.type
_entity.pdbx_description
1 polymer ?
#
loop_
_entity_poly.entity_id
_entity_poly.type
_entity_poly.pdbx_seq_one_letter_code
_entity_poly.pdbx_strand_id
1 'polypeptide(L)'
;VMTQHLPASFSTAFAERLDRHSAMAVREATDGEAVLPGHAYLPPGGKHLRIIRDGARWRCRVDDGPAVNRHKPAVDVLFRSVAQAAGGNAIGAILTGMGDDG
;
A
#
# COMPACT_ATOMS: atom_id res chain seq x y z
N VAL A 1 -0.60 -1.97 5.77
CA VAL A 1 -0.33 -1.39 4.43
C VAL A 1 -1.63 -0.91 3.83
N MET A 2 -1.60 0.10 2.97
CA MET A 2 -2.79 0.70 2.38
C MET A 2 -2.50 1.26 0.99
N THR A 3 -3.53 1.34 0.16
CA THR A 3 -3.51 2.05 -1.13
C THR A 3 -4.66 3.06 -1.11
N GLN A 4 -4.36 4.31 -1.45
CA GLN A 4 -5.35 5.36 -1.59
C GLN A 4 -5.20 5.98 -2.98
N HIS A 5 -6.30 6.14 -3.70
CA HIS A 5 -6.30 6.92 -4.94
C HIS A 5 -6.11 8.40 -4.60
N LEU A 6 -4.91 8.90 -4.85
CA LEU A 6 -4.54 10.30 -4.76
C LEU A 6 -3.78 10.69 -6.03
N PRO A 7 -3.83 11.96 -6.46
CA PRO A 7 -2.86 12.45 -7.42
C PRO A 7 -1.45 12.26 -6.87
N ALA A 8 -0.48 11.94 -7.73
CA ALA A 8 0.86 11.53 -7.32
C ALA A 8 1.53 12.53 -6.36
N SER A 9 1.34 13.83 -6.59
CA SER A 9 1.89 14.92 -5.78
C SER A 9 1.34 15.00 -4.34
N PHE A 10 0.29 14.25 -4.00
CA PHE A 10 -0.35 14.32 -2.68
C PHE A 10 0.03 13.16 -1.74
N SER A 11 0.69 12.11 -2.25
CA SER A 11 1.06 10.93 -1.47
C SER A 11 1.90 11.28 -0.23
N THR A 12 2.94 12.09 -0.39
CA THR A 12 3.84 12.45 0.70
C THR A 12 3.14 13.28 1.77
N ALA A 13 2.42 14.33 1.36
CA ALA A 13 1.67 15.18 2.28
C ALA A 13 0.58 14.39 3.04
N PHE A 14 -0.02 13.39 2.40
CA PHE A 14 -0.98 12.49 3.03
C PHE A 14 -0.33 11.60 4.09
N ALA A 15 0.82 10.98 3.78
CA ALA A 15 1.60 10.18 4.71
C ALA A 15 1.96 10.98 5.98
N GLU A 16 2.56 12.15 5.79
CA GLU A 16 2.99 13.03 6.88
C GLU A 16 1.82 13.49 7.74
N ARG A 17 0.65 13.77 7.12
CA ARG A 17 -0.54 14.16 7.87
C ARG A 17 -1.06 13.03 8.74
N LEU A 18 -1.09 11.80 8.22
CA LEU A 18 -1.51 10.64 9.02
C LEU A 18 -0.51 10.34 10.14
N ASP A 19 0.78 10.44 9.88
CA ASP A 19 1.85 10.22 10.87
C ASP A 19 1.68 11.16 12.08
N ARG A 20 1.43 12.46 11.84
CA ARG A 20 1.19 13.44 12.91
C ARG A 20 -0.07 13.18 13.75
N HIS A 21 -1.02 12.40 13.25
CA HIS A 21 -2.32 12.18 13.88
C HIS A 21 -2.56 10.71 14.27
N SER A 22 -1.50 9.89 14.27
CA SER A 22 -1.58 8.47 14.60
C SER A 22 -0.51 8.09 15.63
N ALA A 23 -0.77 7.02 16.38
CA ALA A 23 0.25 6.37 17.18
C ALA A 23 1.16 5.45 16.34
N MET A 24 0.76 5.14 15.10
CA MET A 24 1.55 4.38 14.15
C MET A 24 2.50 5.29 13.37
N ALA A 25 3.68 4.79 13.03
CA ALA A 25 4.58 5.46 12.09
C ALA A 25 4.06 5.29 10.66
N VAL A 26 3.64 6.39 10.03
CA VAL A 26 3.05 6.38 8.68
C VAL A 26 4.05 6.96 7.68
N ARG A 27 4.31 6.22 6.60
CA ARG A 27 5.27 6.65 5.57
C ARG A 27 4.94 6.11 4.18
N GLU A 28 5.52 6.74 3.17
CA GLU A 28 5.63 6.11 1.86
C GLU A 28 6.54 4.88 1.92
N ALA A 29 6.10 3.80 1.28
CA ALA A 29 6.85 2.57 1.20
C ALA A 29 8.09 2.75 0.33
N THR A 30 9.23 2.27 0.81
CA THR A 30 10.43 2.10 -0.03
C THR A 30 10.50 0.67 -0.58
N ASP A 31 10.98 0.50 -1.82
CA ASP A 31 11.13 -0.83 -2.40
C ASP A 31 12.10 -1.69 -1.56
N GLY A 32 11.68 -2.91 -1.22
CA GLY A 32 12.44 -3.83 -0.37
C GLY A 32 12.34 -3.57 1.14
N GLU A 33 11.64 -2.52 1.58
CA GLU A 33 11.45 -2.22 3.01
C GLU A 33 10.70 -3.36 3.71
N ALA A 34 11.10 -3.70 4.93
CA ALA A 34 10.40 -4.70 5.73
C ALA A 34 9.06 -4.15 6.24
N VAL A 35 8.02 -4.97 6.22
CA VAL A 35 6.73 -4.62 6.84
C VAL A 35 6.84 -4.87 8.34
N LEU A 36 6.81 -3.79 9.13
CA LEU A 36 6.98 -3.84 10.58
C LEU A 36 5.66 -3.59 11.33
N PRO A 37 5.48 -4.18 12.53
CA PRO A 37 4.42 -3.77 13.44
C PRO A 37 4.52 -2.28 13.80
N GLY A 38 3.37 -1.65 14.10
CA GLY A 38 3.31 -0.23 14.44
C GLY A 38 3.55 0.72 13.26
N HIS A 39 3.62 0.21 12.02
CA HIS A 39 3.84 1.01 10.82
C HIS A 39 2.68 0.90 9.83
N ALA A 40 2.39 2.01 9.15
CA ALA A 40 1.48 2.04 8.02
C ALA A 40 2.23 2.54 6.78
N TYR A 41 2.09 1.80 5.68
CA TYR A 41 2.81 2.05 4.44
C TYR A 41 1.82 2.32 3.32
N LEU A 42 2.05 3.41 2.58
CA LEU A 42 1.33 3.75 1.35
C LEU A 42 2.27 3.73 0.15
N PRO A 43 1.77 3.47 -1.08
CA PRO A 43 2.55 3.62 -2.29
C PRO A 43 3.02 5.07 -2.48
N PRO A 44 4.25 5.29 -2.97
CA PRO A 44 4.62 6.60 -3.49
C PRO A 44 3.78 6.94 -4.73
N GLY A 45 3.60 8.23 -4.98
CA GLY A 45 2.75 8.73 -6.06
C GLY A 45 3.08 8.11 -7.43
N GLY A 46 2.05 7.65 -8.14
CA GLY A 46 2.18 7.09 -9.49
C GLY A 46 2.84 5.71 -9.57
N LYS A 47 3.02 5.00 -8.45
CA LYS A 47 3.54 3.63 -8.41
C LYS A 47 2.59 2.70 -7.69
N HIS A 48 2.71 1.40 -7.91
CA HIS A 48 1.98 0.38 -7.15
C HIS A 48 2.74 -0.06 -5.92
N LEU A 49 2.00 -0.45 -4.88
CA LEU A 49 2.54 -1.12 -3.70
C LEU A 49 2.03 -2.56 -3.68
N ARG A 50 2.96 -3.50 -3.53
CA ARG A 50 2.71 -4.92 -3.31
C ARG A 50 3.36 -5.38 -2.02
N ILE A 51 2.80 -6.43 -1.43
CA ILE A 51 3.44 -7.17 -0.35
C ILE A 51 3.96 -8.48 -0.92
N ILE A 52 5.25 -8.71 -0.69
CA ILE A 52 5.91 -9.95 -1.07
C ILE A 52 6.41 -10.66 0.19
N ARG A 53 6.53 -11.98 0.08
CA ARG A 53 7.16 -12.80 1.11
C ARG A 53 8.62 -13.02 0.73
N ASP A 54 9.52 -12.65 1.64
CA ASP A 54 10.96 -12.89 1.55
C ASP A 54 11.37 -13.77 2.74
N GLY A 55 11.41 -15.09 2.48
CA GLY A 55 11.55 -16.12 3.51
C GLY A 55 10.44 -16.06 4.57
N ALA A 56 10.82 -15.74 5.81
CA ALA A 56 9.89 -15.62 6.93
C ALA A 56 9.34 -14.20 7.13
N ARG A 57 9.76 -13.22 6.32
CA ARG A 57 9.41 -11.80 6.49
C ARG A 57 8.53 -11.33 5.32
N TRP A 58 7.72 -10.31 5.59
CA TRP A 58 7.02 -9.57 4.55
C TRP A 58 7.80 -8.30 4.19
N ARG A 59 7.80 -7.95 2.91
CA ARG A 59 8.42 -6.73 2.40
C ARG A 59 7.49 -5.98 1.47
N CYS A 60 7.65 -4.66 1.47
CA CYS A 60 7.09 -3.80 0.45
C CYS A 60 7.84 -4.02 -0.86
N ARG A 61 7.09 -4.18 -1.94
CA ARG A 61 7.58 -4.13 -3.31
C ARG A 61 6.91 -2.94 -3.97
N VAL A 62 7.70 -1.98 -4.44
CA VAL A 62 7.19 -0.79 -5.13
C VAL A 62 7.59 -0.89 -6.59
N ASP A 63 6.60 -0.91 -7.47
CA ASP A 63 6.82 -1.09 -8.91
C ASP A 63 6.05 -0.07 -9.75
N ASP A 64 6.57 0.21 -10.94
CA ASP A 64 5.97 1.13 -11.91
C ASP A 64 5.24 0.35 -13.02
N GLY A 65 4.51 -0.68 -12.64
CA GLY A 65 3.68 -1.45 -13.57
C GLY A 65 2.58 -0.60 -14.25
N PRO A 66 1.89 -1.17 -15.24
CA PRO A 66 0.76 -0.50 -15.90
C PRO A 66 -0.36 -0.21 -14.89
N ALA A 67 -1.20 0.78 -15.21
CA ALA A 67 -2.40 1.05 -14.42
C ALA A 67 -3.35 -0.16 -14.43
N VAL A 68 -3.98 -0.44 -13.29
CA VAL A 68 -5.00 -1.47 -13.14
C VAL A 68 -6.30 -0.77 -12.79
N ASN A 69 -7.39 -1.11 -13.48
CA ASN A 69 -8.68 -0.40 -13.36
C ASN A 69 -8.54 1.12 -13.59
N ARG A 70 -7.61 1.55 -14.45
CA ARG A 70 -7.24 2.96 -14.72
C ARG A 70 -6.62 3.70 -13.52
N HIS A 71 -6.26 2.98 -12.45
CA HIS A 71 -5.63 3.53 -11.26
C HIS A 71 -4.16 3.11 -11.14
N LYS A 72 -3.34 4.04 -10.65
CA LYS A 72 -1.96 3.80 -10.22
C LYS A 72 -1.61 4.82 -9.13
N PRO A 73 -1.62 4.41 -7.84
CA PRO A 73 -1.72 3.04 -7.34
C PRO A 73 -3.11 2.41 -7.48
N ALA A 74 -3.19 1.08 -7.62
CA ALA A 74 -4.45 0.32 -7.61
C ALA A 74 -4.59 -0.55 -6.34
N VAL A 75 -5.80 -0.63 -5.79
CA VAL A 75 -6.13 -1.42 -4.59
C VAL A 75 -6.08 -2.91 -4.91
N ASP A 76 -6.58 -3.32 -6.07
CA ASP A 76 -6.51 -4.69 -6.59
C ASP A 76 -5.08 -5.25 -6.56
N VAL A 77 -4.11 -4.41 -6.94
CA VAL A 77 -2.68 -4.79 -6.96
C VAL A 77 -2.17 -5.09 -5.55
N LEU A 78 -2.53 -4.25 -4.59
CA LEU A 78 -2.18 -4.45 -3.19
C LEU A 78 -2.86 -5.71 -2.66
N PHE A 79 -4.17 -5.84 -2.82
CA PHE A 79 -4.96 -6.92 -2.24
C PHE A 79 -4.58 -8.29 -2.78
N ARG A 80 -4.40 -8.43 -4.10
CA ARG A 80 -3.92 -9.68 -4.71
C ARG A 80 -2.56 -10.11 -4.15
N SER A 81 -1.64 -9.15 -3.98
CA SER A 81 -0.32 -9.45 -3.42
C SER A 81 -0.37 -9.83 -1.94
N VAL A 82 -1.22 -9.18 -1.14
CA VAL A 82 -1.45 -9.52 0.27
C VAL A 82 -2.07 -10.89 0.41
N ALA A 83 -3.09 -11.21 -0.40
CA ALA A 83 -3.71 -12.53 -0.43
C ALA A 83 -2.69 -13.62 -0.76
N GLN A 84 -1.78 -13.36 -1.71
CA GLN A 84 -0.71 -14.30 -2.09
C GLN A 84 0.37 -14.43 -1.00
N ALA A 85 0.81 -13.33 -0.37
CA ALA A 85 1.94 -13.33 0.56
C ALA A 85 1.57 -13.70 2.01
N ALA A 86 0.39 -13.27 2.47
CA ALA A 86 -0.07 -13.43 3.85
C ALA A 86 -1.23 -14.42 3.99
N GLY A 87 -2.07 -14.58 2.95
CA GLY A 87 -3.20 -15.50 2.96
C GLY A 87 -4.13 -15.27 4.16
N GLY A 88 -4.45 -16.34 4.89
CA GLY A 88 -5.29 -16.28 6.09
C GLY A 88 -4.73 -15.47 7.27
N ASN A 89 -3.49 -14.97 7.19
CA ASN A 89 -2.90 -14.10 8.20
C ASN A 89 -3.14 -12.60 7.95
N ALA A 90 -3.96 -12.26 6.96
CA ALA A 90 -4.30 -10.88 6.62
C ALA A 90 -5.78 -10.59 6.87
N ILE A 91 -6.07 -9.32 7.19
CA ILE A 91 -7.42 -8.76 7.22
C ILE A 91 -7.48 -7.68 6.16
N GLY A 92 -8.46 -7.77 5.27
CA GLY A 92 -8.75 -6.76 4.26
C GLY A 92 -9.84 -5.79 4.73
N ALA A 93 -9.68 -4.52 4.40
CA ALA A 93 -10.70 -3.50 4.63
C ALA A 93 -10.81 -2.62 3.38
N ILE A 94 -12.01 -2.53 2.81
CA ILE A 94 -12.36 -1.60 1.74
C ILE A 94 -13.17 -0.48 2.36
N LEU A 95 -12.76 0.76 2.08
CA LEU A 95 -13.42 1.97 2.57
C LEU A 95 -14.16 2.67 1.43
N THR A 96 -14.81 3.80 1.74
CA THR A 96 -15.54 4.60 0.74
C THR A 96 -14.69 4.92 -0.48
N GLY A 97 -15.29 4.82 -1.67
CA GLY A 97 -14.63 5.06 -2.95
C GLY A 97 -15.62 4.94 -4.11
N MET A 98 -15.17 5.28 -5.32
CA MET A 98 -15.94 5.15 -6.55
C MET A 98 -15.25 4.16 -7.48
N GLY A 99 -16.03 3.32 -8.17
CA GLY A 99 -15.53 2.29 -9.08
C GLY A 99 -15.46 0.91 -8.43
N ASP A 100 -14.64 0.05 -9.02
CA ASP A 100 -14.55 -1.39 -8.75
C ASP A 100 -13.12 -1.84 -8.39
N ASP A 101 -12.24 -0.91 -8.00
CA ASP A 101 -10.87 -1.22 -7.59
C ASP A 101 -10.80 -1.62 -6.11
N GLY A 102 -10.64 -2.92 -5.84
CA GLY A 102 -10.50 -3.49 -4.50
C GLY A 102 -11.15 -4.85 -4.33
#